data_AF-A0A1B6JQR9-F1
#
_entry.id   AF-A0A1B6JQR9-F1
#
_cell.length_a   1.000
_cell.length_b   1.000
_cell.length_c   1.000
_cell.angle_alpha   90.00
_cell.angle_beta   90.00
_cell.angle_gamma   90.00
#
_symmetry.space_group_name_H-M   'P 1'
#
loop_
_entity.id
_entity.type
_entity.pdbx_description
1 polymer ?
#
loop_
_entity_poly.entity_id
_entity_poly.type
_entity_poly.pdbx_seq_one_letter_code
_entity_poly.pdbx_strand_id
1 'polypeptide(L)'
;FSVNFAGIGIAIGREIVNAFFYNTETIDAFNSSMHHWWSNTTLNNFNNKILECNQYLSNITKFNPLKHDTELINTLYSELNSLQLTFQAYKNYLEESNIPYPDETFEDLDFSEDQLF
;
A
#
# COMPACT_ATOMS: atom_id res chain seq x y z
N PHE A 1 18.78 6.73 -0.35
CA PHE A 1 17.50 7.29 -0.88
C PHE A 1 16.29 6.48 -0.45
N SER A 2 16.45 5.17 -0.28
CA SER A 2 15.47 4.22 0.29
C SER A 2 14.60 4.81 1.41
N VAL A 3 15.21 5.40 2.44
CA VAL A 3 14.52 5.94 3.62
C VAL A 3 13.46 7.01 3.30
N ASN A 4 13.66 7.82 2.25
CA ASN A 4 12.64 8.80 1.85
C ASN A 4 11.41 8.10 1.24
N PHE A 5 11.64 7.08 0.42
CA PHE A 5 10.53 6.27 -0.09
C PHE A 5 9.85 5.52 1.06
N ALA A 6 10.59 4.83 1.93
CA ALA A 6 10.02 4.13 3.08
C ALA A 6 9.30 5.05 4.09
N GLY A 7 9.75 6.28 4.26
CA GLY A 7 9.11 7.26 5.14
C GLY A 7 7.92 7.95 4.48
N ILE A 8 8.20 9.02 3.72
CA ILE A 8 7.15 9.86 3.13
C ILE A 8 6.46 9.17 1.95
N GLY A 9 7.17 8.33 1.20
CA GLY A 9 6.58 7.58 0.08
C GLY A 9 5.47 6.65 0.54
N ILE A 10 5.65 5.92 1.65
CA ILE A 10 4.59 5.06 2.22
C ILE A 10 3.38 5.89 2.64
N ALA A 11 3.58 7.04 3.28
CA ALA A 11 2.48 7.94 3.63
C ALA A 11 1.71 8.42 2.39
N ILE A 12 2.40 8.80 1.31
CA ILE A 12 1.76 9.16 0.04
C ILE A 12 1.01 7.96 -0.56
N GLY A 13 1.64 6.79 -0.58
CA GLY A 13 1.03 5.56 -1.08
C GLY A 13 -0.24 5.18 -0.31
N ARG A 14 -0.26 5.41 1.02
CA ARG A 14 -1.42 5.17 1.86
C ARG A 14 -2.58 6.08 1.48
N GLU A 15 -2.35 7.37 1.29
CA GLU A 15 -3.41 8.31 0.86
C GLU A 15 -3.95 7.96 -0.53
N ILE A 16 -3.10 7.52 -1.45
CA ILE A 16 -3.52 7.02 -2.77
C ILE A 16 -4.41 5.78 -2.61
N VAL A 17 -3.99 4.78 -1.84
CA VAL A 17 -4.77 3.54 -1.65
C VAL A 17 -6.09 3.83 -0.92
N ASN A 18 -6.08 4.69 0.10
CA ASN A 18 -7.27 5.12 0.83
C ASN A 18 -8.34 5.70 -0.11
N ALA A 19 -7.94 6.42 -1.16
CA ALA A 19 -8.88 6.97 -2.14
C ALA A 19 -9.71 5.89 -2.87
N PHE A 20 -9.20 4.65 -2.98
CA PHE A 20 -9.92 3.52 -3.55
C PHE A 20 -10.74 2.72 -2.52
N PHE A 21 -10.43 2.84 -1.22
CA PHE A 21 -11.10 2.09 -0.13
C PHE A 21 -12.28 2.82 0.49
N TYR A 22 -12.11 4.08 0.86
CA TYR A 22 -13.10 4.82 1.64
C TYR A 22 -14.15 5.53 0.79
N ASN A 23 -13.93 5.58 -0.52
CA ASN A 23 -14.80 6.25 -1.48
C ASN A 23 -15.35 5.25 -2.51
N THR A 24 -15.83 4.06 -2.14
CA THR A 24 -16.34 3.09 -3.14
C THR A 24 -17.61 3.59 -3.88
N GLU A 25 -18.23 4.66 -3.39
CA GLU A 25 -19.08 5.58 -4.15
C GLU A 25 -18.29 6.86 -4.49
N THR A 26 -17.24 6.78 -5.32
CA THR A 26 -16.40 7.98 -5.52
C THR A 26 -17.20 9.05 -6.23
N ILE A 27 -16.98 10.28 -5.79
CA ILE A 27 -16.93 11.44 -6.68
C ILE A 27 -16.13 11.03 -7.92
N ASP A 28 -16.77 11.03 -9.09
CA ASP A 28 -16.09 10.83 -10.35
C ASP A 28 -14.95 11.87 -10.46
N ALA A 29 -13.73 11.43 -10.83
CA ALA A 29 -12.58 12.34 -10.98
C ALA A 29 -12.88 13.48 -11.97
N PHE A 30 -13.86 13.27 -12.86
CA PHE A 30 -14.32 14.25 -13.83
C PHE A 30 -15.57 15.02 -13.37
N ASN A 31 -16.36 14.49 -12.44
CA ASN A 31 -17.61 15.10 -11.98
C ASN A 31 -17.75 14.96 -10.47
N SER A 32 -17.94 16.08 -9.76
CA SER A 32 -18.11 16.16 -8.31
C SER A 32 -19.35 15.43 -7.74
N SER A 33 -19.94 14.49 -8.48
CA SER A 33 -21.09 13.67 -8.14
C SER A 33 -20.65 12.24 -7.80
N MET A 34 -21.23 11.67 -6.74
CA MET A 34 -21.08 10.25 -6.42
C MET A 34 -21.65 9.41 -7.56
N HIS A 35 -20.77 8.69 -8.26
CA HIS A 35 -21.17 7.78 -9.33
C HIS A 35 -20.49 6.43 -9.15
N HIS A 36 -21.27 5.37 -9.31
CA HIS A 36 -20.74 4.02 -9.31
C HIS A 36 -20.03 3.75 -10.65
N TRP A 37 -18.69 3.80 -10.64
CA TRP A 37 -17.84 3.61 -11.82
C TRP A 37 -17.27 2.19 -11.95
N TRP A 38 -17.40 1.37 -10.90
CA TRP A 38 -17.01 -0.04 -10.94
C TRP A 38 -18.13 -0.85 -11.58
N SER A 39 -17.77 -1.82 -12.42
CA SER A 39 -18.72 -2.89 -12.75
C SER A 39 -18.99 -3.74 -11.50
N ASN A 40 -20.18 -4.34 -11.40
CA ASN A 40 -20.53 -5.27 -10.32
C ASN A 40 -19.48 -6.40 -10.18
N THR A 41 -18.94 -6.89 -11.31
CA THR A 41 -17.90 -7.92 -11.31
C THR A 41 -16.60 -7.42 -10.68
N THR A 42 -16.18 -6.20 -11.03
CA THR A 42 -14.95 -5.60 -10.48
C THR A 42 -15.10 -5.34 -8.99
N LEU A 43 -16.25 -4.82 -8.55
CA LEU A 43 -16.55 -4.57 -7.14
C LEU A 43 -16.56 -5.88 -6.33
N ASN A 44 -17.16 -6.94 -6.87
CA ASN A 44 -17.14 -8.26 -6.23
C ASN A 44 -15.73 -8.82 -6.11
N ASN A 45 -14.90 -8.68 -7.15
CA ASN A 45 -13.51 -9.12 -7.10
C ASN A 45 -12.70 -8.35 -6.06
N PHE A 46 -12.91 -7.04 -5.94
CA PHE A 46 -12.29 -6.21 -4.92
C PHE A 46 -12.69 -6.66 -3.51
N ASN A 47 -13.99 -6.83 -3.25
CA ASN A 47 -14.50 -7.30 -1.97
C ASN A 47 -13.97 -8.71 -1.61
N ASN A 48 -13.86 -9.61 -2.59
CA ASN A 48 -13.27 -10.93 -2.40
C ASN A 48 -11.81 -10.86 -1.96
N LYS A 49 -11.01 -9.94 -2.54
CA LYS A 49 -9.62 -9.74 -2.16
C LYS A 49 -9.46 -9.23 -0.72
N ILE A 50 -10.35 -8.34 -0.28
CA ILE A 50 -10.39 -7.89 1.13
C ILE A 50 -10.72 -9.06 2.05
N LEU A 51 -11.68 -9.91 1.66
CA LEU A 51 -12.07 -11.08 2.44
C LEU A 51 -10.93 -12.10 2.58
N GLU A 52 -10.18 -12.36 1.49
CA GLU A 52 -8.98 -13.22 1.52
C GLU A 52 -7.93 -12.68 2.51
N CYS A 53 -7.70 -11.36 2.52
CA CYS A 53 -6.77 -10.71 3.45
C CYS A 53 -7.21 -10.89 4.91
N ASN A 54 -8.50 -10.69 5.20
CA ASN A 54 -9.08 -10.90 6.53
C ASN A 54 -8.88 -12.36 7.00
N GLN A 55 -9.15 -13.34 6.12
CA GLN A 55 -8.95 -14.74 6.44
C GLN A 55 -7.48 -15.06 6.76
N TYR A 56 -6.53 -14.53 5.99
CA TYR A 56 -5.11 -14.69 6.27
C TYR A 56 -4.72 -14.13 7.66
N LEU A 57 -5.14 -12.90 7.96
CA LEU A 57 -4.84 -12.25 9.24
C LEU A 57 -5.46 -12.98 10.44
N SER A 58 -6.67 -13.53 10.27
CA SER A 58 -7.36 -14.28 11.33
C SER A 58 -6.65 -15.58 11.74
N ASN A 59 -5.75 -16.10 10.90
CA ASN A 59 -4.97 -17.31 11.17
C ASN A 59 -3.64 -17.04 11.89
N ILE A 60 -3.25 -15.77 12.05
CA ILE A 60 -1.99 -15.40 12.71
C ILE A 60 -2.20 -15.39 14.23
N THR A 61 -1.77 -16.43 14.93
CA THR A 61 -2.03 -16.65 16.37
C THR A 61 -1.49 -15.56 17.33
N LYS A 62 -0.54 -14.73 16.89
CA LYS A 62 -0.02 -13.57 17.64
C LYS A 62 -0.83 -12.29 17.41
N PHE A 63 -1.62 -12.26 16.35
CA PHE A 63 -2.58 -11.22 16.07
C PHE A 63 -3.91 -11.75 16.57
N ASN A 64 -4.43 -11.20 17.66
CA ASN A 64 -5.80 -11.49 18.07
C ASN A 64 -6.62 -10.32 17.51
N PRO A 65 -6.88 -10.25 16.18
CA PRO A 65 -7.77 -9.22 15.69
C PRO A 65 -9.07 -9.46 16.45
N LEU A 66 -9.62 -8.39 17.02
CA LEU A 66 -11.02 -8.41 17.40
C LEU A 66 -11.77 -8.89 16.17
N LYS A 67 -12.18 -10.16 16.21
CA LYS A 67 -12.84 -10.85 15.11
C LYS A 67 -13.90 -9.87 14.61
N HIS A 68 -13.82 -9.44 13.35
CA HIS A 68 -14.74 -8.49 12.70
C HIS A 68 -14.45 -6.98 12.78
N ASP A 69 -13.24 -6.54 13.11
CA ASP A 69 -12.87 -5.11 12.94
C ASP A 69 -12.55 -4.76 11.47
N THR A 70 -13.57 -4.27 10.75
CA THR A 70 -13.46 -3.85 9.34
C THR A 70 -12.51 -2.66 9.15
N GLU A 71 -12.41 -1.76 10.13
CA GLU A 71 -11.53 -0.60 10.05
C GLU A 71 -10.07 -1.06 10.09
N LEU A 72 -9.72 -1.92 11.04
CA LEU A 72 -8.39 -2.50 11.13
C LEU A 72 -7.97 -3.25 9.87
N ILE A 73 -8.89 -4.02 9.26
CA ILE A 73 -8.63 -4.75 8.01
C ILE A 73 -8.35 -3.78 6.86
N ASN A 74 -9.14 -2.72 6.73
CA ASN A 74 -8.94 -1.72 5.68
C ASN A 74 -7.62 -0.98 5.87
N THR A 75 -7.28 -0.62 7.11
CA THR A 75 -5.98 -0.03 7.44
C THR A 75 -4.85 -0.97 7.05
N LEU A 76 -4.86 -2.23 7.48
CA LEU A 76 -3.79 -3.20 7.16
C LEU A 76 -3.65 -3.44 5.66
N TYR A 77 -4.76 -3.52 4.93
CA TYR A 77 -4.72 -3.61 3.47
C TYR A 77 -4.09 -2.37 2.85
N SER A 78 -4.47 -1.18 3.32
CA SER A 78 -3.90 0.08 2.84
C SER A 78 -2.41 0.17 3.10
N GLU A 79 -1.95 -0.21 4.30
CA GLU A 79 -0.53 -0.26 4.65
C GLU A 79 0.23 -1.21 3.73
N LEU A 80 -0.26 -2.44 3.55
CA LEU A 80 0.40 -3.43 2.71
C LEU A 80 0.55 -2.97 1.25
N ASN A 81 -0.52 -2.41 0.68
CA ASN A 81 -0.50 -1.95 -0.71
C ASN A 81 0.32 -0.67 -0.87
N SER A 82 0.31 0.23 0.12
CA SER A 82 1.18 1.42 0.12
C SER A 82 2.66 1.04 0.15
N LEU A 83 3.03 0.03 0.95
CA LEU A 83 4.38 -0.50 1.01
C LEU A 83 4.81 -1.07 -0.35
N GLN A 84 3.96 -1.90 -0.96
CA GLN A 84 4.23 -2.48 -2.29
C GLN A 84 4.36 -1.40 -3.37
N LEU A 85 3.42 -0.46 -3.42
CA LEU A 85 3.42 0.64 -4.39
C LEU A 85 4.71 1.47 -4.27
N THR A 86 5.08 1.79 -3.05
CA THR A 86 6.24 2.65 -2.76
C THR A 86 7.55 1.93 -3.01
N PHE A 87 7.64 0.64 -2.68
CA PHE A 87 8.82 -0.16 -2.98
C PHE A 87 9.03 -0.30 -4.48
N GLN A 88 7.94 -0.52 -5.23
CA GLN A 88 8.01 -0.53 -6.70
C GLN A 88 8.46 0.84 -7.25
N ALA A 89 7.95 1.94 -6.71
CA ALA A 89 8.37 3.29 -7.12
C ALA A 89 9.86 3.53 -6.84
N TYR A 90 10.37 3.05 -5.70
CA TYR A 90 11.80 3.08 -5.38
C TYR A 90 12.62 2.26 -6.38
N LYS A 91 12.18 1.06 -6.74
CA LYS A 91 12.85 0.24 -7.75
C LYS A 91 12.89 0.91 -9.12
N ASN A 92 11.77 1.47 -9.57
CA ASN A 92 11.70 2.21 -10.82
C ASN A 92 12.64 3.42 -10.82
N TYR A 93 12.70 4.16 -9.70
CA TYR A 93 13.65 5.26 -9.55
C TYR A 93 15.10 4.81 -9.72
N LEU A 94 15.50 3.69 -9.11
CA LEU A 94 16.86 3.15 -9.28
C LEU A 94 17.16 2.77 -10.73
N GLU A 95 16.21 2.15 -11.42
CA GLU A 95 16.34 1.77 -12.83
C GLU A 95 16.45 3.00 -13.75
N GLU A 96 15.64 4.02 -13.52
CA GLU A 96 15.58 5.23 -14.36
C GLU A 96 16.76 6.18 -14.12
N SER A 97 17.27 6.24 -12.88
CA SER A 97 18.26 7.25 -12.51
C SER A 97 19.66 6.95 -13.05
N ASN A 98 19.94 5.72 -13.54
CA ASN A 98 21.30 5.24 -13.85
C ASN A 98 22.31 5.49 -12.71
N ILE A 99 21.83 5.73 -11.49
CA ILE A 99 22.66 5.91 -10.32
C ILE A 99 23.13 4.50 -9.95
N PRO A 100 24.44 4.23 -9.89
CA PRO A 100 24.92 2.98 -9.32
C PRO A 100 24.27 2.87 -7.95
N TYR A 101 23.61 1.73 -7.68
CA TYR A 101 23.00 1.42 -6.40
C TYR A 101 23.88 2.02 -5.29
N PRO A 102 23.41 3.00 -4.50
CA PRO A 102 24.32 3.86 -3.74
C PRO A 102 25.31 3.00 -2.94
N ASP A 103 26.58 3.03 -3.33
CA ASP A 103 27.67 2.41 -2.55
C ASP A 103 27.87 3.15 -1.22
N GLU A 104 27.28 4.35 -1.09
CA GLU A 104 27.15 5.06 0.18
C GLU A 104 26.02 4.42 1.00
N THR A 105 26.28 3.24 1.55
CA THR A 105 25.64 2.83 2.80
C THR A 105 25.89 3.95 3.82
N PHE A 106 24.95 4.19 4.74
CA PHE A 106 25.27 5.02 5.91
C PHE A 106 26.60 4.51 6.47
N GLU A 107 27.60 5.39 6.66
CA GLU A 107 29.01 5.01 6.91
C GLU A 107 29.17 4.00 8.07
N ASP A 108 28.18 3.90 8.95
CA ASP A 108 28.14 3.04 10.13
C ASP A 108 27.11 1.88 10.09
N LEU A 109 26.39 1.68 8.98
CA LEU A 109 25.35 0.64 8.86
C LEU A 109 25.65 -0.35 7.72
N ASP A 110 25.84 -1.62 8.08
CA ASP A 110 26.02 -2.74 7.14
C ASP A 110 24.66 -3.27 6.66
N PHE A 111 23.89 -2.41 6.00
CA PHE A 111 22.60 -2.74 5.37
C PHE A 111 22.56 -2.21 3.95
N SER A 112 22.00 -3.01 3.03
CA SER A 112 21.72 -2.55 1.68
C SER A 112 20.59 -1.52 1.67
N GLU A 113 20.49 -0.69 0.64
CA GLU A 113 19.38 0.26 0.51
C GLU A 113 18.00 -0.43 0.45
N ASP A 114 17.91 -1.67 -0.06
CA ASP A 114 16.68 -2.49 0.00
C ASP A 114 16.31 -2.91 1.43
N GLN A 115 17.30 -3.07 2.32
CA GLN A 115 17.08 -3.39 3.73
C GLN A 115 16.82 -2.15 4.58
N LEU A 116 17.31 -0.98 4.15
CA LEU A 116 17.05 0.31 4.76
C LEU A 116 15.68 0.89 4.37
N PHE A 117 15.11 0.40 3.26
CA PHE A 117 13.72 0.59 2.91
C PHE A 117 12.82 -0.23 3.85
#